data_AF-A0A439TK31-F1
#
_entry.id   AF-A0A439TK31-F1
#
_cell.length_a   1.000
_cell.length_b   1.000
_cell.length_c   1.000
_cell.angle_alpha   90.00
_cell.angle_beta   90.00
_cell.angle_gamma   90.00
#
_symmetry.space_group_name_H-M   'P 1'
#
loop_
_entity.id
_entity.type
_entity.pdbx_description
1 polymer ?
#
loop_
_entity_poly.entity_id
_entity_poly.type
_entity_poly.pdbx_seq_one_letter_code
_entity_poly.pdbx_strand_id
1 'polypeptide(L)' 'MLGGTGKTGRRLADRLTAQGLPVRIGSRSGTPPFDWENNTTWEHALDGVGAVYISYYPDLAVPGAA' A
#
# COMPACT_ATOMS: atom_id res chain seq x y z
N MET A 1 -2.73 1.02 0.24
CA MET A 1 -2.14 -0.04 1.08
C MET A 1 -1.32 -0.97 0.22
N LEU A 2 -0.02 -1.07 0.50
CA LEU A 2 0.93 -1.94 -0.17
C LEU A 2 1.27 -3.08 0.80
N GLY A 3 0.92 -4.31 0.45
CA GLY A 3 0.90 -5.46 1.38
C GLY A 3 -0.46 -5.72 2.06
N GLY A 4 -1.56 -5.20 1.47
CA GLY A 4 -2.93 -5.34 1.99
C GLY A 4 -3.45 -6.79 2.11
N THR A 5 -2.82 -7.74 1.42
CA THR A 5 -3.18 -9.17 1.47
C THR A 5 -2.54 -9.93 2.64
N GLY A 6 -1.57 -9.34 3.33
CA GLY A 6 -0.98 -9.90 4.55
C GLY A 6 -1.91 -9.80 5.76
N LYS A 7 -1.59 -10.55 6.83
CA LYS A 7 -2.40 -10.62 8.07
C LYS A 7 -2.66 -9.26 8.71
N THR A 8 -1.69 -8.33 8.59
CA THR A 8 -1.77 -6.97 9.10
C THR A 8 -2.51 -6.03 8.14
N GLY A 9 -2.20 -6.12 6.84
CA GLY A 9 -2.81 -5.27 5.81
C GLY A 9 -4.32 -5.45 5.73
N ARG A 10 -4.82 -6.69 5.82
CA ARG A 10 -6.25 -6.98 5.79
C ARG A 10 -7.00 -6.35 6.95
N ARG A 11 -6.48 -6.48 8.17
CA ARG A 11 -7.10 -5.90 9.38
C ARG A 11 -7.16 -4.37 9.33
N LEU A 12 -6.13 -3.74 8.76
CA LEU A 12 -6.11 -2.29 8.59
C LEU A 12 -7.13 -1.85 7.53
N ALA A 13 -7.21 -2.57 6.41
CA ALA A 13 -8.19 -2.29 5.35
C ALA A 13 -9.63 -2.42 5.86
N ASP A 14 -9.91 -3.49 6.61
CA ASP A 14 -11.23 -3.71 7.21
C ASP A 14 -11.60 -2.59 8.19
N ARG A 15 -10.65 -2.14 9.03
CA ARG A 15 -10.88 -1.03 9.97
C ARG A 15 -11.11 0.31 9.29
N LEU A 16 -10.28 0.67 8.32
CA LEU A 16 -10.44 1.95 7.60
C LEU A 16 -11.73 1.96 6.78
N THR A 17 -12.07 0.83 6.14
CA THR A 17 -13.36 0.68 5.45
C THR A 17 -14.53 0.81 6.42
N ALA A 18 -14.46 0.19 7.61
CA ALA A 18 -15.49 0.32 8.64
C ALA A 18 -15.64 1.76 9.16
N GLN A 19 -14.59 2.58 9.08
CA GLN A 19 -14.62 4.01 9.39
C GLN A 19 -15.12 4.88 8.22
N GLY A 20 -15.50 4.28 7.09
CA GLY A 20 -15.95 5.00 5.89
C GLY A 20 -14.83 5.70 5.14
N LEU A 21 -13.56 5.38 5.45
CA LEU A 21 -12.42 5.97 4.75
C LEU A 21 -12.16 5.21 3.44
N PRO A 22 -11.88 5.92 2.33
CA PRO A 22 -11.57 5.28 1.06
C PRO A 22 -10.22 4.55 1.16
N VAL A 23 -10.23 3.23 0.93
CA VAL A 23 -9.02 2.40 0.96
C VAL A 23 -8.77 1.82 -0.44
N ARG A 24 -7.55 2.04 -0.96
CA ARG A 24 -7.06 1.36 -2.16
C ARG A 24 -6.01 0.32 -1.77
N ILE A 25 -6.18 -0.93 -2.20
CA ILE A 25 -5.17 -1.98 -2.04
C ILE A 25 -4.33 -2.01 -3.32
N GLY A 26 -3.03 -1.73 -3.20
CA GLY A 26 -2.09 -1.87 -4.31
C GLY A 26 -1.67 -3.34 -4.42
N SER A 27 -1.77 -3.85 -5.64
CA SER A 27 -1.38 -5.20 -6.04
C SER A 27 -0.89 -5.15 -7.49
N ARG A 28 -0.02 -6.08 -7.88
CA ARG A 28 0.37 -6.24 -9.30
C ARG A 28 -0.84 -6.58 -10.19
N SER A 29 -1.85 -7.24 -9.63
CA SER A 29 -3.12 -7.57 -10.29
C SER A 29 -4.25 -6.57 -10.00
N GLY A 30 -3.96 -5.47 -9.29
CA GLY A 30 -4.96 -4.45 -8.97
C GLY A 30 -5.24 -3.53 -10.16
N THR A 31 -6.31 -2.72 -10.03
CA THR A 31 -6.62 -1.66 -10.99
C THR A 31 -6.82 -0.34 -10.22
N PRO A 32 -5.95 0.67 -10.41
CA PRO A 32 -4.67 0.63 -11.16
C PRO A 32 -3.65 -0.37 -10.55
N PRO A 33 -2.78 -1.00 -11.37
CA PRO A 33 -1.77 -1.91 -10.88
C PRO A 33 -0.69 -1.15 -10.10
N PHE A 34 -0.13 -1.78 -9.09
CA PHE A 34 1.05 -1.30 -8.39
C PHE A 34 2.11 -2.39 -8.33
N ASP A 35 3.31 -2.10 -8.85
CA ASP A 35 4.46 -2.99 -8.77
C ASP A 35 5.70 -2.25 -8.28
N TRP A 36 6.33 -2.74 -7.21
CA TRP A 36 7.56 -2.18 -6.67
C TRP A 36 8.74 -2.19 -7.65
N GLU A 37 8.75 -3.14 -8.59
CA GLU A 37 9.83 -3.25 -9.59
C GLU A 37 9.57 -2.38 -10.83
N ASN A 38 8.37 -1.82 -10.96
CA ASN A 38 7.99 -1.00 -12.10
C ASN A 38 7.43 0.35 -11.66
N ASN A 39 8.31 1.35 -11.61
CA ASN A 39 8.01 2.71 -11.21
C ASN A 39 6.93 3.41 -12.06
N THR A 40 6.76 3.01 -13.32
CA THR A 40 5.73 3.58 -14.22
C THR A 40 4.30 3.30 -13.73
N THR A 41 4.13 2.33 -12.83
CA THR A 41 2.83 2.00 -12.24
C THR A 41 2.48 2.86 -11.02
N TRP A 42 3.46 3.56 -10.44
CA TRP A 42 3.29 4.17 -9.12
C TRP A 42 2.40 5.41 -9.15
N GLU A 43 2.59 6.28 -10.14
CA GLU A 43 1.86 7.54 -10.25
C GLU A 43 0.35 7.29 -10.30
N HIS A 44 -0.09 6.45 -11.24
CA HIS A 44 -1.50 6.09 -11.37
C HIS A 44 -2.04 5.36 -10.13
N ALA A 45 -1.23 4.52 -9.48
CA ALA A 45 -1.64 3.81 -8.27
C ALA A 45 -1.85 4.73 -7.05
N LEU A 46 -1.03 5.77 -6.96
CA LEU A 46 -0.99 6.71 -5.84
C LEU A 46 -1.79 8.00 -6.09
N ASP A 47 -2.35 8.17 -7.28
CA ASP A 47 -3.17 9.33 -7.60
C ASP A 47 -4.36 9.48 -6.61
N GLY A 48 -4.47 10.68 -6.04
CA GLY A 48 -5.44 11.02 -4.99
C GLY A 48 -5.20 10.36 -3.62
N VAL A 49 -4.09 9.63 -3.40
CA VAL A 49 -3.81 8.95 -2.13
C VAL A 49 -3.10 9.88 -1.15
N GLY A 50 -3.75 10.20 -0.04
CA GLY A 50 -3.16 11.06 1.01
C GLY A 50 -2.17 10.37 1.96
N ALA A 51 -2.22 9.04 2.08
CA ALA A 51 -1.32 8.27 2.93
C ALA A 51 -1.16 6.82 2.44
N VAL A 52 0.04 6.27 2.56
CA VAL A 52 0.36 4.89 2.14
C VAL A 52 0.89 4.10 3.33
N TYR A 53 0.24 2.98 3.64
CA TYR A 53 0.78 1.95 4.52
C TYR A 53 1.54 0.91 3.71
N ILE A 54 2.82 0.69 4.04
CA ILE A 54 3.72 -0.27 3.43
C ILE A 54 4.16 -1.26 4.51
N SER A 55 3.86 -2.55 4.32
CA SER A 55 4.38 -3.62 5.18
C SER A 55 5.38 -4.44 4.37
N TYR A 56 6.66 -4.13 4.50
CA TYR A 56 7.77 -4.86 3.89
C TYR A 56 8.46 -5.75 4.92
N TYR A 57 8.79 -7.00 4.57
CA TYR A 57 9.51 -7.96 5.43
C TYR A 57 10.46 -8.78 4.54
N PRO A 58 11.79 -8.85 4.76
CA PRO A 58 12.60 -8.28 5.85
C PRO A 58 13.60 -7.17 5.41
N ASP A 59 14.04 -6.43 6.43
CA ASP A 59 15.19 -5.50 6.51
C ASP A 59 15.03 -4.06 5.96
N LEU A 60 14.56 -3.18 6.85
CA LEU A 60 14.76 -1.73 6.75
C LEU A 60 15.81 -1.31 7.79
N ALA A 61 17.01 -1.90 7.71
CA ALA A 61 18.23 -1.31 8.24
C ALA A 61 18.81 -0.34 7.19
N VAL A 62 18.14 0.79 6.97
CA VAL A 62 18.72 1.94 6.28
C VAL A 62 18.74 3.11 7.27
N PRO A 63 19.91 3.60 7.70
CA PRO A 63 19.98 4.81 8.51
C PRO A 63 19.59 5.98 7.61
N GLY A 64 18.39 6.53 7.80
CA GLY A 64 17.94 7.68 7.00
C GLY A 64 16.44 7.96 6.98
N ALA A 65 15.59 7.13 7.59
CA ALA A 65 14.18 7.48 7.78
C ALA A 65 13.99 8.22 9.12
N ALA A 66 14.26 9.52 9.11
CA ALA A 66 13.82 10.48 10.13
C ALA A 66 13.13 11.66 9.45
#